data_AF-A0A7S0BG48-F1
#
_entry.id   AF-A0A7S0BG48-F1
#
_cell.length_a   1.000
_cell.length_b   1.000
_cell.length_c   1.000
_cell.angle_alpha   90.00
_cell.angle_beta   90.00
_cell.angle_gamma   90.00
#
_symmetry.space_group_name_H-M   'P 1'
#
loop_
_entity.id
_entity.type
_entity.pdbx_description
1 polymer ?
#
loop_
_entity_poly.entity_id
_entity_poly.type
_entity_poly.pdbx_seq_one_letter_code
_entity_poly.pdbx_strand_id
1 'polypeptide(L)'
;MGELEKEEEMIKGESKKGMGENEEKFNEEVNLDKKYAWNNKYKPRKPKYFNRVHTGYEWNKYNQTHYDHDNPPPKTVQGYKFNIFYPDLIDKSKAPGFKIQKTDNPDVCILRFVAGPPYEDIAFKIVNREWEHSHKKGFKCTFERGIFHLWVNFKRMRYRR
;
A
#
# COMPACT_ATOMS: atom_id res chain seq x y z
N MET A 1 -12.01 5.82 26.27
CA MET A 1 -11.05 5.88 25.16
C MET A 1 -11.87 5.82 23.88
N GLY A 2 -12.00 6.94 23.18
CA GLY A 2 -12.88 7.09 22.02
C GLY A 2 -12.40 6.30 20.79
N GLU A 3 -13.29 6.00 19.87
CA GLU A 3 -12.97 5.30 18.60
C GLU A 3 -11.87 6.02 17.81
N LEU A 4 -11.92 7.36 17.78
CA LEU A 4 -10.93 8.22 17.12
C LEU A 4 -9.55 8.14 17.78
N GLU A 5 -9.49 8.08 19.12
CA GLU A 5 -8.22 7.97 19.86
C GLU A 5 -7.51 6.66 19.54
N LYS A 6 -8.26 5.54 19.51
CA LYS A 6 -7.71 4.22 19.22
C LYS A 6 -7.09 4.17 17.82
N GLU A 7 -7.75 4.74 16.82
CA GLU A 7 -7.21 4.82 15.47
C GLU A 7 -5.94 5.66 15.39
N GLU A 8 -5.93 6.84 16.04
CA GLU A 8 -4.77 7.71 16.08
C GLU A 8 -3.58 7.06 16.79
N GLU A 9 -3.83 6.31 17.85
CA GLU A 9 -2.81 5.51 18.53
C GLU A 9 -2.23 4.43 17.62
N MET A 10 -3.06 3.73 16.85
CA MET A 10 -2.60 2.71 15.89
C MET A 10 -1.73 3.35 14.79
N ILE A 11 -2.15 4.49 14.24
CA ILE A 11 -1.38 5.25 13.24
C ILE A 11 -0.06 5.75 13.82
N LYS A 12 -0.10 6.28 15.05
CA LYS A 12 1.09 6.75 15.77
C LYS A 12 2.03 5.59 16.07
N GLY A 13 1.50 4.42 16.41
CA GLY A 13 2.25 3.17 16.59
C GLY A 13 2.99 2.75 15.31
N GLU A 14 2.30 2.71 14.18
CA GLU A 14 2.95 2.39 12.88
C GLU A 14 3.92 3.49 12.42
N SER A 15 3.64 4.75 12.74
CA SER A 15 4.54 5.87 12.46
C SER A 15 5.83 5.81 13.29
N LYS A 16 5.73 5.39 14.55
CA LYS A 16 6.88 5.24 15.48
C LYS A 16 7.84 4.12 15.10
N LYS A 17 7.41 3.14 14.29
CA LYS A 17 8.31 2.09 13.76
C LYS A 17 9.44 2.63 12.87
N GLY A 18 9.45 3.94 12.60
CA GLY A 18 10.48 4.62 11.80
C GLY A 18 10.29 4.38 10.30
N MET A 19 10.76 5.30 9.48
CA MET A 19 10.87 5.12 8.01
C MET A 19 12.27 4.61 7.69
N GLY A 20 12.39 3.66 6.77
CA GLY A 20 13.69 3.35 6.19
C GLY A 20 14.21 4.55 5.40
N GLU A 21 15.52 4.65 5.16
CA GLU A 21 16.17 5.75 4.42
C GLU A 21 15.57 6.01 3.03
N ASN A 22 14.91 4.99 2.47
CA ASN A 22 14.34 4.95 1.14
C ASN A 22 12.81 4.79 1.17
N GLU A 23 12.16 5.13 2.28
CA GLU A 23 10.71 5.09 2.42
C GLU A 23 10.14 6.48 2.64
N GLU A 24 9.09 6.82 1.89
CA GLU A 24 8.40 8.10 1.97
C GLU A 24 6.90 7.86 2.16
N LYS A 25 6.16 8.84 2.72
CA LYS A 25 4.70 8.71 2.85
C LYS A 25 4.04 8.68 1.47
N PHE A 26 3.03 7.83 1.31
CA PHE A 26 2.34 7.64 0.04
C PHE A 26 0.83 7.86 0.19
N ASN A 27 0.25 8.75 -0.60
CA ASN A 27 -1.16 9.16 -0.48
C ASN A 27 -1.89 9.34 -1.84
N GLU A 28 -1.48 8.65 -2.91
CA GLU A 28 -2.17 8.74 -4.21
C GLU A 28 -3.48 7.93 -4.22
N GLU A 29 -4.46 8.43 -3.49
CA GLU A 29 -5.77 7.82 -3.38
C GLU A 29 -6.66 8.10 -4.60
N VAL A 30 -7.47 7.11 -4.98
CA VAL A 30 -8.45 7.19 -6.07
C VAL A 30 -9.85 7.17 -5.47
N ASN A 31 -10.66 8.18 -5.82
CA ASN A 31 -12.05 8.23 -5.40
C ASN A 31 -12.85 7.08 -6.04
N LEU A 32 -13.51 6.29 -5.21
CA LEU A 32 -14.42 5.23 -5.64
C LEU A 32 -15.85 5.71 -5.42
N ASP A 33 -16.62 5.90 -6.49
CA ASP A 33 -18.06 6.11 -6.37
C ASP A 33 -18.76 4.74 -6.27
N LYS A 34 -18.98 4.28 -5.03
CA LYS A 34 -19.66 3.01 -4.75
C LYS A 34 -20.69 3.17 -3.64
N LYS A 35 -21.90 2.71 -3.92
CA LYS A 35 -22.96 2.54 -2.91
C LYS A 35 -22.91 1.13 -2.34
N TYR A 36 -23.04 0.99 -1.02
CA TYR A 36 -23.07 -0.33 -0.37
C TYR A 36 -24.49 -0.69 0.07
N ALA A 37 -24.86 -1.97 -0.10
CA ALA A 37 -26.17 -2.49 0.29
C ALA A 37 -26.45 -2.35 1.81
N TRP A 38 -25.39 -2.22 2.62
CA TRP A 38 -25.47 -2.08 4.06
C TRP A 38 -25.54 -0.62 4.55
N ASN A 39 -25.54 0.37 3.65
CA ASN A 39 -25.58 1.80 4.00
C ASN A 39 -26.79 2.18 4.88
N ASN A 40 -27.90 1.44 4.76
CA ASN A 40 -29.10 1.68 5.58
C ASN A 40 -28.96 1.15 7.01
N LYS A 41 -28.03 0.22 7.25
CA LYS A 41 -27.84 -0.45 8.55
C LYS A 41 -26.65 0.12 9.32
N TYR A 42 -25.58 0.50 8.62
CA TYR A 42 -24.36 1.04 9.23
C TYR A 42 -23.94 2.30 8.48
N LYS A 43 -23.52 3.32 9.23
CA LYS A 43 -22.97 4.54 8.65
C LYS A 43 -21.62 4.20 7.99
N PRO A 44 -21.48 4.36 6.66
CA PRO A 44 -20.22 4.11 5.98
C PRO A 44 -19.11 5.01 6.50
N ARG A 45 -17.92 4.44 6.66
CA ARG A 45 -16.73 5.17 7.07
C ARG A 45 -15.53 4.80 6.21
N LYS A 46 -14.72 5.80 5.90
CA LYS A 46 -13.46 5.62 5.20
C LYS A 46 -12.40 5.13 6.20
N PRO A 47 -11.72 3.99 5.94
CA PRO A 47 -10.63 3.54 6.80
C PRO A 47 -9.47 4.54 6.76
N LYS A 48 -8.81 4.73 7.90
CA LYS A 48 -7.53 5.43 7.94
C LYS A 48 -6.43 4.50 7.42
N TYR A 49 -5.32 5.09 6.99
CA TYR A 49 -4.16 4.35 6.51
C TYR A 49 -2.86 5.08 6.80
N PHE A 50 -1.77 4.33 6.78
CA PHE A 50 -0.41 4.84 6.85
C PHE A 50 0.46 4.10 5.84
N ASN A 51 0.44 4.61 4.62
CA ASN A 51 1.10 3.96 3.50
C ASN A 51 2.48 4.59 3.25
N ARG A 52 3.40 3.76 2.76
CA ARG A 52 4.73 4.17 2.37
C ARG A 52 5.05 3.69 0.96
N VAL A 53 5.78 4.50 0.22
CA VAL A 53 6.40 4.12 -1.04
C VAL A 53 7.89 3.88 -0.77
N HIS A 54 8.41 2.76 -1.26
CA HIS A 54 9.84 2.48 -1.23
C HIS A 54 10.45 2.89 -2.56
N THR A 55 11.38 3.84 -2.53
CA THR A 55 12.06 4.36 -3.72
C THR A 55 13.54 3.98 -3.68
N GLY A 56 14.19 3.91 -4.83
CA GLY A 56 15.62 3.65 -4.85
C GLY A 56 16.23 3.78 -6.22
N TYR A 57 17.55 3.70 -6.27
CA TYR A 57 18.31 3.81 -7.52
C TYR A 57 18.37 2.46 -8.22
N GLU A 58 18.24 2.48 -9.55
CA GLU A 58 18.38 1.31 -10.39
C GLU A 58 19.62 1.47 -11.28
N TRP A 59 20.73 0.85 -10.89
CA TRP A 59 22.00 0.90 -11.63
C TRP A 59 22.03 -0.10 -12.79
N ASN A 60 21.18 0.11 -13.79
CA ASN A 60 21.21 -0.67 -15.04
C ASN A 60 22.40 -0.24 -15.93
N LYS A 61 22.68 -0.99 -17.02
CA LYS A 61 23.83 -0.73 -17.91
C LYS A 61 23.84 0.71 -18.46
N TYR A 62 22.67 1.26 -18.78
CA TYR A 62 22.55 2.64 -19.26
C TYR A 62 22.84 3.64 -18.14
N ASN A 63 22.28 3.43 -16.95
CA ASN A 63 22.49 4.32 -15.83
C ASN A 63 23.96 4.31 -15.38
N GLN A 64 24.64 3.17 -15.43
CA GLN A 64 26.07 3.05 -15.15
C GLN A 64 26.96 3.86 -16.11
N THR A 65 26.51 4.19 -17.32
CA THR A 65 27.29 5.00 -18.27
C THR A 65 26.98 6.49 -18.20
N HIS A 66 25.89 6.89 -17.54
CA HIS A 66 25.39 8.26 -17.53
C HIS A 66 25.32 8.91 -16.14
N TYR A 67 25.41 8.12 -15.08
CA TYR A 67 25.31 8.56 -13.70
C TYR A 67 26.46 7.98 -12.88
N ASP A 68 26.78 8.63 -11.78
CA ASP A 68 27.83 8.23 -10.83
C ASP A 68 27.32 8.38 -9.38
N HIS A 69 28.17 8.06 -8.41
CA HIS A 69 27.77 8.10 -7.00
C HIS A 69 27.42 9.51 -6.50
N ASP A 70 28.00 10.55 -7.11
CA ASP A 70 27.77 11.95 -6.74
C ASP A 70 26.54 12.52 -7.47
N ASN A 71 26.22 11.98 -8.65
CA ASN A 71 25.08 12.32 -9.50
C ASN A 71 24.28 11.05 -9.82
N PRO A 72 23.57 10.46 -8.85
CA PRO A 72 22.85 9.21 -9.05
C PRO A 72 21.67 9.36 -10.02
N PRO A 73 21.20 8.27 -10.64
CA PRO A 73 20.02 8.32 -11.50
C PRO A 73 18.78 8.76 -10.70
N PRO A 74 17.70 9.19 -11.38
CA PRO A 74 16.43 9.44 -10.72
C PRO A 74 15.94 8.19 -9.95
N LYS A 75 15.40 8.40 -8.74
CA LYS A 75 14.84 7.29 -7.96
C LYS A 75 13.62 6.70 -8.67
N THR A 76 13.52 5.38 -8.65
CA THR A 76 12.36 4.65 -9.15
C THR A 76 11.63 3.98 -7.99
N VAL A 77 10.32 3.73 -8.15
CA VAL A 77 9.55 3.00 -7.15
C VAL A 77 9.96 1.53 -7.17
N GLN A 78 10.38 1.03 -6.02
CA GLN A 78 10.81 -0.36 -5.80
C GLN A 78 9.75 -1.18 -5.05
N GLY A 79 8.78 -0.55 -4.41
CA GLY A 79 7.73 -1.25 -3.68
C GLY A 79 6.82 -0.30 -2.91
N TYR A 80 5.83 -0.88 -2.23
CA TYR A 80 4.87 -0.18 -1.39
C TYR A 80 4.64 -0.93 -0.09
N LYS A 81 4.35 -0.19 0.98
CA LYS A 81 3.89 -0.72 2.26
C LYS A 81 2.58 -0.06 2.63
N PHE A 82 1.48 -0.78 2.46
CA PHE A 82 0.16 -0.36 2.86
C PHE A 82 -0.13 -0.86 4.28
N ASN A 83 -0.60 0.04 5.13
CA ASN A 83 -1.10 -0.29 6.46
C ASN A 83 -2.47 0.38 6.59
N ILE A 84 -3.54 -0.41 6.55
CA ILE A 84 -4.90 0.10 6.56
C ILE A 84 -5.58 -0.33 7.85
N PHE A 85 -6.21 0.62 8.53
CA PHE A 85 -6.75 0.43 9.87
C PHE A 85 -8.24 0.12 9.79
N TYR A 86 -8.62 -1.04 10.34
CA TYR A 86 -9.97 -1.55 10.46
C TYR A 86 -10.29 -2.00 11.92
N PRO A 87 -10.08 -1.17 12.96
CA PRO A 87 -10.22 -1.56 14.37
C PRO A 87 -11.61 -2.11 14.76
N ASP A 88 -12.67 -1.62 14.14
CA ASP A 88 -14.06 -2.01 14.43
C ASP A 88 -14.76 -2.55 13.19
N LEU A 89 -14.04 -3.40 12.46
CA LEU A 89 -14.67 -4.28 11.50
C LEU A 89 -15.72 -5.14 12.23
N ILE A 90 -16.97 -5.14 11.75
CA ILE A 90 -18.06 -5.84 12.43
C ILE A 90 -17.83 -7.35 12.41
N ASP A 91 -17.52 -7.90 11.23
CA ASP A 91 -17.21 -9.31 11.06
C ASP A 91 -15.69 -9.50 11.01
N LYS A 92 -15.08 -9.74 12.18
CA LYS A 92 -13.63 -9.98 12.30
C LYS A 92 -13.20 -11.35 11.76
N SER A 93 -14.14 -12.25 11.45
CA SER A 93 -13.81 -13.56 10.85
C SER A 93 -13.44 -13.44 9.37
N LYS A 94 -13.90 -12.37 8.70
CA LYS A 94 -13.61 -12.08 7.30
C LYS A 94 -12.53 -11.02 7.19
N ALA A 95 -11.33 -11.46 6.83
CA ALA A 95 -10.22 -10.54 6.59
C ALA A 95 -10.52 -9.61 5.39
N PRO A 96 -10.12 -8.33 5.45
CA PRO A 96 -10.07 -7.46 4.29
C PRO A 96 -9.20 -8.07 3.18
N GLY A 97 -9.54 -7.76 1.93
CA GLY A 97 -8.81 -8.20 0.75
C GLY A 97 -8.42 -7.04 -0.14
N PHE A 98 -7.73 -7.34 -1.24
CA PHE A 98 -7.41 -6.36 -2.27
C PHE A 98 -7.65 -6.91 -3.67
N LYS A 99 -7.80 -6.01 -4.64
CA LYS A 99 -7.96 -6.28 -6.06
C LYS A 99 -7.12 -5.30 -6.87
N ILE A 100 -6.48 -5.78 -7.92
CA ILE A 100 -5.74 -4.95 -8.86
C ILE A 100 -6.62 -4.74 -10.10
N GLN A 101 -6.83 -3.50 -10.49
CA GLN A 101 -7.58 -3.12 -11.68
C GLN A 101 -6.65 -2.43 -12.67
N LYS A 102 -6.71 -2.83 -13.94
CA LYS A 102 -5.95 -2.19 -15.02
C LYS A 102 -6.50 -0.79 -15.27
N THR A 103 -5.63 0.12 -15.69
CA THR A 103 -6.02 1.45 -16.19
C THR A 103 -5.72 1.55 -17.67
N ASP A 104 -6.08 2.69 -18.27
CA ASP A 104 -5.77 2.98 -19.67
C ASP A 104 -4.26 3.08 -19.92
N ASN A 105 -3.48 3.45 -18.88
CA ASN A 105 -2.03 3.46 -18.94
C ASN A 105 -1.46 2.12 -18.41
N PRO A 106 -0.71 1.35 -19.22
CA PRO A 106 -0.17 0.06 -18.82
C PRO A 106 0.86 0.13 -17.69
N ASP A 107 1.49 1.28 -17.46
CA ASP A 107 2.51 1.49 -16.42
C ASP A 107 1.91 1.69 -15.02
N VAL A 108 0.59 1.90 -14.92
CA VAL A 108 -0.09 2.14 -13.64
C VAL A 108 -1.36 1.29 -13.50
N CYS A 109 -1.63 0.86 -12.28
CA CYS A 109 -2.83 0.10 -11.94
C CYS A 109 -3.48 0.67 -10.68
N ILE A 110 -4.75 0.34 -10.47
CA ILE A 110 -5.50 0.73 -9.28
C ILE A 110 -5.52 -0.46 -8.32
N LEU A 111 -4.90 -0.27 -7.16
CA LEU A 111 -4.96 -1.21 -6.05
C LEU A 111 -6.11 -0.85 -5.12
N ARG A 112 -7.18 -1.64 -5.18
CA ARG A 112 -8.39 -1.46 -4.40
C ARG A 112 -8.41 -2.41 -3.20
N PHE A 113 -8.54 -1.86 -2.01
CA PHE A 113 -8.78 -2.59 -0.77
C PHE A 113 -10.29 -2.70 -0.52
N VAL A 114 -10.73 -3.91 -0.21
CA VAL A 114 -12.13 -4.25 0.01
C VAL A 114 -12.27 -4.77 1.42
N ALA A 115 -13.17 -4.16 2.19
CA ALA A 115 -13.46 -4.54 3.56
C ALA A 115 -14.96 -4.80 3.74
N GLY A 116 -15.31 -5.31 4.91
CA GLY A 116 -16.70 -5.44 5.35
C GLY A 116 -17.21 -4.17 6.04
N PRO A 117 -18.51 -4.14 6.38
CA PRO A 117 -19.09 -3.05 7.15
C PRO A 117 -18.33 -2.80 8.47
N PRO A 118 -18.24 -1.55 8.92
CA PRO A 118 -18.82 -0.34 8.32
C PRO A 118 -17.87 0.37 7.32
N TYR A 119 -16.77 -0.29 6.92
CA TYR A 119 -15.73 0.37 6.14
C TYR A 119 -16.03 0.38 4.64
N GLU A 120 -15.80 1.53 4.04
CA GLU A 120 -15.78 1.69 2.59
C GLU A 120 -14.48 1.13 2.00
N ASP A 121 -14.57 0.65 0.76
CA ASP A 121 -13.42 0.32 -0.06
C ASP A 121 -12.59 1.59 -0.30
N ILE A 122 -11.27 1.44 -0.29
CA ILE A 122 -10.33 2.50 -0.66
C ILE A 122 -9.44 2.01 -1.79
N ALA A 123 -8.97 2.91 -2.64
CA ALA A 123 -8.11 2.55 -3.75
C ALA A 123 -6.94 3.51 -3.91
N PHE A 124 -5.82 3.00 -4.41
CA PHE A 124 -4.63 3.79 -4.69
C PHE A 124 -4.12 3.53 -6.09
N LYS A 125 -3.62 4.58 -6.74
CA LYS A 125 -2.94 4.46 -8.02
C LYS A 125 -1.49 4.06 -7.77
N ILE A 126 -1.07 2.90 -8.27
CA ILE A 126 0.29 2.39 -8.08
C ILE A 126 0.95 2.05 -9.40
N VAL A 127 2.28 1.95 -9.39
CA VAL A 127 3.05 1.44 -10.52
C VAL A 127 2.67 -0.03 -10.80
N ASN A 128 2.39 -0.34 -12.05
CA ASN A 128 2.05 -1.69 -12.51
C ASN A 128 3.32 -2.48 -12.85
N ARG A 129 4.00 -2.99 -11.82
CA ARG A 129 5.16 -3.88 -11.95
C ARG A 129 4.88 -5.21 -11.26
N GLU A 130 5.60 -6.26 -11.68
CA GLU A 130 5.45 -7.59 -11.11
C GLU A 130 5.90 -7.65 -9.64
N TRP A 131 5.08 -8.27 -8.80
CA TRP A 131 5.32 -8.35 -7.36
C TRP A 131 6.23 -9.51 -7.01
N GLU A 132 7.14 -9.27 -6.06
CA GLU A 132 7.90 -10.31 -5.40
C GLU A 132 7.09 -10.85 -4.22
N HIS A 133 6.61 -12.09 -4.35
CA HIS A 133 5.77 -12.76 -3.34
C HIS A 133 6.57 -13.47 -2.25
N SER A 134 7.91 -13.44 -2.31
CA SER A 134 8.74 -14.08 -1.27
C SER A 134 8.71 -13.31 0.05
N HIS A 135 8.28 -13.98 1.13
CA HIS A 135 8.39 -13.45 2.50
C HIS A 135 9.83 -13.08 2.88
N LYS A 136 10.83 -13.83 2.40
CA LYS A 136 12.26 -13.52 2.63
C LYS A 136 12.68 -12.20 1.99
N LYS A 137 11.95 -11.72 0.99
CA LYS A 137 12.18 -10.45 0.30
C LYS A 137 11.18 -9.37 0.69
N GLY A 138 10.53 -9.52 1.84
CA GLY A 138 9.69 -8.47 2.44
C GLY A 138 8.21 -8.50 2.06
N PHE A 139 7.74 -9.53 1.34
CA PHE A 139 6.31 -9.70 1.11
C PHE A 139 5.55 -9.95 2.42
N LYS A 140 4.53 -9.15 2.70
CA LYS A 140 3.62 -9.32 3.84
C LYS A 140 2.19 -9.07 3.37
N CYS A 141 1.28 -9.98 3.68
CA CYS A 141 -0.15 -9.84 3.42
C CYS A 141 -0.91 -10.47 4.58
N THR A 142 -1.22 -9.68 5.61
CA THR A 142 -1.79 -10.20 6.87
C THR A 142 -2.79 -9.21 7.46
N PHE A 143 -3.86 -9.73 8.07
CA PHE A 143 -4.79 -8.95 8.88
C PHE A 143 -4.62 -9.34 10.35
N GLU A 144 -4.11 -8.42 11.17
CA GLU A 144 -3.88 -8.69 12.60
C GLU A 144 -4.23 -7.45 13.43
N ARG A 145 -4.90 -7.66 14.58
CA ARG A 145 -5.25 -6.59 15.54
C ARG A 145 -5.95 -5.38 14.91
N GLY A 146 -6.77 -5.60 13.88
CA GLY A 146 -7.47 -4.53 13.17
C GLY A 146 -6.59 -3.74 12.20
N ILE A 147 -5.42 -4.25 11.82
CA ILE A 147 -4.54 -3.65 10.80
C ILE A 147 -4.39 -4.64 9.65
N PHE A 148 -4.70 -4.18 8.44
CA PHE A 148 -4.38 -4.88 7.22
C PHE A 148 -3.03 -4.41 6.69
N HIS A 149 -2.03 -5.29 6.74
CA HIS A 149 -0.71 -5.07 6.21
C HIS A 149 -0.59 -5.69 4.82
N LEU A 150 -0.28 -4.86 3.82
CA LEU A 150 0.12 -5.31 2.49
C LEU A 150 1.44 -4.65 2.12
N TRP A 151 2.54 -5.39 2.24
CA TRP A 151 3.88 -4.96 1.89
C TRP A 151 4.36 -5.74 0.68
N VAL A 152 4.78 -5.01 -0.33
CA VAL A 152 5.12 -5.55 -1.64
C VAL A 152 6.38 -4.85 -2.12
N ASN A 153 7.35 -5.65 -2.55
CA ASN A 153 8.46 -5.18 -3.37
C ASN A 153 8.25 -5.65 -4.80
N PHE A 154 8.76 -4.89 -5.76
CA PHE A 154 8.77 -5.30 -7.16
C PHE A 154 9.92 -6.26 -7.44
N LYS A 155 9.71 -7.18 -8.36
CA LYS A 155 10.78 -8.03 -8.86
C LYS A 155 11.83 -7.17 -9.55
N ARG A 156 13.10 -7.42 -9.23
CA ARG A 156 14.22 -6.85 -9.97
C ARG A 156 14.34 -7.58 -11.30
N MET A 157 14.16 -6.86 -12.40
CA MET A 157 14.44 -7.38 -13.74
C MET A 157 15.95 -7.62 -13.85
N ARG A 158 16.38 -8.88 -13.77
CA ARG A 158 17.74 -9.25 -14.17
C ARG A 158 17.73 -9.48 -15.67
N TYR A 159 18.38 -8.61 -16.42
CA TYR A 159 18.67 -8.89 -17.82
C TYR A 159 19.51 -10.16 -17.91
N ARG A 160 18.99 -11.18 -18.58
CA ARG A 160 19.71 -12.43 -18.85
C ARG A 160 20.32 -12.28 -20.23
N ARG A 161 21.66 -12.26 -20.28
CA ARG A 161 22.44 -12.11 -21.51
C ARG A 161 22.39 -13.37 -22.36
#